data_AF-A0A1E4JPG5-F1
#
_entry.id   AF-A0A1E4JPG5-F1
#
_cell.length_a   1.000
_cell.length_b   1.000
_cell.length_c   1.000
_cell.angle_alpha   90.00
_cell.angle_beta   90.00
_cell.angle_gamma   90.00
#
_symmetry.space_group_name_H-M   'P 1'
#
loop_
_entity.id
_entity.type
_entity.pdbx_description
1 polymer ?
#
loop_
_entity_poly.entity_id
_entity_poly.type
_entity_poly.pdbx_seq_one_letter_code
_entity_poly.pdbx_strand_id
1 'polypeptide(L)'
;MLDGKDYRAWQRGLPPHSTAPASVRLALTLTQTANRMDVQADSRFDDPAARHDAQLYLALTENRLNSEASAGENARRVLHHDHVVRQLAGPFDPHHARQRFRLQLGWKAADLGVTAFVLDARGATLQALALPACP
;
A
#
# COMPACT_ATOMS: atom_id res chain seq x y z
N MET A 1 -14.56 2.35 1.17
CA MET A 1 -13.85 2.77 -0.07
C MET A 1 -13.40 1.52 -0.80
N LEU A 2 -13.50 1.49 -2.12
CA LEU A 2 -13.08 0.40 -3.01
C LEU A 2 -12.40 1.04 -4.22
N ASP A 3 -11.18 0.64 -4.54
CA ASP A 3 -10.39 1.12 -5.69
C ASP A 3 -10.33 2.66 -5.82
N GLY A 4 -10.06 3.35 -4.71
CA GLY A 4 -9.96 4.81 -4.72
C GLY A 4 -11.31 5.53 -4.57
N LYS A 5 -12.44 4.81 -4.58
CA LYS A 5 -13.78 5.40 -4.62
C LYS A 5 -14.58 5.08 -3.37
N ASP A 6 -15.38 6.02 -2.89
CA ASP A 6 -16.34 5.75 -1.82
C ASP A 6 -17.36 4.70 -2.30
N TYR A 7 -17.52 3.63 -1.53
CA TYR A 7 -18.45 2.55 -1.84
C TYR A 7 -19.47 2.44 -0.71
N ARG A 8 -20.55 3.19 -0.86
CA ARG A 8 -21.59 3.33 0.17
C ARG A 8 -22.46 2.09 0.34
N ALA A 9 -22.49 1.21 -0.65
CA ALA A 9 -23.32 0.01 -0.65
C ALA A 9 -22.64 -1.21 0.00
N TRP A 10 -21.55 -1.04 0.73
CA TRP A 10 -20.76 -2.12 1.35
C TRP A 10 -21.59 -3.07 2.23
N GLN A 11 -22.65 -2.57 2.85
CA GLN A 11 -23.58 -3.36 3.67
C GLN A 11 -24.32 -4.43 2.86
N ARG A 12 -24.44 -4.25 1.54
CA ARG A 12 -25.04 -5.22 0.62
C ARG A 12 -24.02 -6.18 0.01
N GLY A 13 -22.79 -6.16 0.51
CA GLY A 13 -21.67 -6.93 0.00
C GLY A 13 -20.78 -6.14 -0.95
N LEU A 14 -19.59 -6.69 -1.15
CA LEU A 14 -18.63 -6.18 -2.13
C LEU A 14 -19.04 -6.66 -3.53
N PRO A 15 -18.81 -5.84 -4.57
CA PRO A 15 -18.97 -6.31 -5.94
C PRO A 15 -17.99 -7.47 -6.21
N PRO A 16 -18.30 -8.34 -7.17
CA PRO A 16 -17.36 -9.37 -7.60
C PRO A 16 -16.06 -8.71 -8.08
N HIS A 17 -14.94 -9.38 -7.83
CA HIS A 17 -13.65 -8.92 -8.34
C HIS A 17 -13.70 -8.83 -9.86
N SER A 18 -13.18 -7.72 -10.40
CA SER A 18 -13.05 -7.55 -11.84
C SER A 18 -12.10 -8.62 -12.39
N THR A 19 -12.54 -9.32 -13.44
CA THR A 19 -11.70 -10.24 -14.21
C THR A 19 -11.06 -9.57 -15.43
N ALA A 20 -11.32 -8.27 -15.63
CA ALA A 20 -10.68 -7.51 -16.69
C ALA A 20 -9.17 -7.43 -16.41
N PRO A 21 -8.33 -7.58 -17.46
CA PRO A 21 -6.88 -7.43 -17.30
C PRO A 21 -6.56 -6.02 -16.82
N ALA A 22 -5.69 -5.92 -15.80
CA ALA A 22 -5.26 -4.62 -15.29
C ALA A 22 -4.46 -3.87 -16.37
N SER A 23 -4.82 -2.62 -16.62
CA SER A 23 -4.16 -1.76 -17.62
C SER A 23 -2.73 -1.35 -17.23
N VAL A 24 -2.33 -1.67 -15.99
CA VAL A 24 -0.99 -1.43 -15.45
C VAL A 24 -0.48 -2.72 -14.80
N ARG A 25 0.73 -3.14 -15.19
CA ARG A 25 1.47 -4.21 -14.51
C ARG A 25 2.48 -3.57 -13.56
N LEU A 26 2.42 -3.94 -12.28
CA LEU A 26 3.39 -3.52 -11.27
C LEU A 26 4.33 -4.67 -10.91
N ALA A 27 5.62 -4.34 -10.78
CA ALA A 27 6.62 -5.18 -10.16
C ALA A 27 7.23 -4.44 -8.97
N LEU A 28 7.43 -5.16 -7.87
CA LEU A 28 7.97 -4.61 -6.63
C LEU A 28 9.12 -5.49 -6.14
N THR A 29 10.24 -4.88 -5.77
CA THR A 29 11.40 -5.56 -5.19
C THR A 29 11.78 -4.85 -3.90
N LEU A 30 12.03 -5.64 -2.85
CA LEU A 30 12.37 -5.15 -1.53
C LEU A 30 13.69 -5.79 -1.07
N THR A 31 14.50 -5.00 -0.39
CA THR A 31 15.63 -5.50 0.37
C THR A 31 15.59 -4.89 1.76
N GLN A 32 15.45 -5.73 2.77
CA GLN A 32 15.38 -5.31 4.17
C GLN A 32 16.71 -5.54 4.87
N THR A 33 17.08 -4.60 5.73
CA THR A 33 18.10 -4.78 6.77
C THR A 33 17.50 -4.39 8.12
N ALA A 34 18.27 -4.48 9.20
CA ALA A 34 17.80 -4.16 10.55
C ALA A 34 17.20 -2.75 10.71
N ASN A 35 17.69 -1.75 9.96
CA ASN A 35 17.27 -0.35 10.14
C ASN A 35 16.77 0.32 8.85
N ARG A 36 16.68 -0.42 7.74
CA ARG A 36 16.30 0.15 6.45
C ARG A 36 15.54 -0.84 5.59
N MET A 37 14.68 -0.30 4.74
CA MET A 37 14.03 -1.02 3.66
C MET A 37 14.25 -0.26 2.36
N ASP A 38 15.01 -0.86 1.45
CA ASP A 38 15.23 -0.37 0.10
C ASP A 38 14.16 -0.99 -0.81
N VAL A 39 13.46 -0.15 -1.58
CA VAL A 39 12.32 -0.54 -2.41
C VAL A 39 12.53 -0.03 -3.82
N GLN A 40 12.27 -0.89 -4.79
CA GLN A 40 12.15 -0.53 -6.19
C GLN A 40 10.79 -0.97 -6.72
N ALA A 41 10.09 -0.06 -7.39
CA ALA A 41 8.85 -0.35 -8.10
C ALA A 41 8.99 0.02 -9.57
N ASP A 42 8.47 -0.86 -10.44
CA ASP A 42 8.46 -0.67 -11.88
C ASP A 42 7.04 -0.92 -12.41
N SER A 43 6.52 0.01 -13.20
CA SER A 43 5.18 -0.07 -13.80
C SER A 43 5.25 -0.11 -15.33
N ARG A 44 4.45 -0.99 -15.94
CA ARG A 44 4.22 -1.03 -17.38
C ARG A 44 2.76 -0.73 -17.67
N PHE A 45 2.52 0.30 -18.46
CA PHE A 45 1.20 0.73 -18.90
C PHE A 45 0.91 0.13 -20.28
N ASP A 46 -0.21 -0.57 -20.41
CA ASP A 46 -0.67 -1.08 -21.70
C ASP A 46 -1.39 0.01 -22.51
N ASP A 47 -1.99 0.99 -21.82
CA ASP A 47 -2.62 2.17 -22.42
C ASP A 47 -1.79 3.45 -22.16
N PRO A 48 -1.24 4.10 -23.20
CA PRO A 48 -0.52 5.37 -23.06
C PRO A 48 -1.38 6.52 -22.50
N ALA A 49 -2.71 6.50 -22.65
CA ALA A 49 -3.58 7.54 -22.12
C ALA A 49 -3.68 7.47 -20.59
N ALA A 50 -3.76 6.25 -20.04
CA ALA A 50 -3.74 6.01 -18.59
C ALA A 50 -2.45 6.49 -17.92
N ARG A 51 -1.38 6.67 -18.68
CA ARG A 51 -0.05 7.09 -18.21
C ARG A 51 0.04 8.59 -17.89
N HIS A 52 -0.62 9.44 -18.69
CA HIS A 52 -0.30 10.88 -18.72
C HIS A 52 -0.44 11.55 -17.34
N ASP A 53 -1.44 11.12 -16.57
CA ASP A 53 -1.75 11.68 -15.25
C ASP A 53 -1.61 10.65 -14.12
N ALA A 54 -0.89 9.55 -14.38
CA ALA A 54 -0.70 8.49 -13.40
C ALA A 54 0.28 8.92 -12.30
N GLN A 55 -0.02 8.55 -11.06
CA GLN A 55 0.82 8.82 -9.90
C GLN A 55 1.14 7.52 -9.17
N LEU A 56 2.42 7.22 -8.98
CA LEU A 56 2.87 6.06 -8.21
C LEU A 56 3.19 6.46 -6.77
N TYR A 57 2.69 5.68 -5.81
CA TYR A 57 2.99 5.83 -4.39
C TYR A 57 3.51 4.52 -3.80
N LEU A 58 4.33 4.64 -2.77
CA LEU A 58 4.85 3.53 -1.97
C LEU A 58 4.48 3.73 -0.51
N ALA A 59 3.77 2.78 0.08
CA ALA A 59 3.42 2.76 1.49
C ALA A 59 4.19 1.65 2.22
N LEU A 60 5.03 2.02 3.19
CA LEU A 60 5.56 1.07 4.17
C LEU A 60 4.45 0.74 5.16
N THR A 61 4.10 -0.54 5.26
CA THR A 61 3.04 -1.04 6.13
C THR A 61 3.57 -1.99 7.19
N GLU A 62 2.91 -2.03 8.35
CA GLU A 62 3.13 -3.02 9.39
C GLU A 62 1.84 -3.79 9.69
N ASN A 63 1.91 -5.12 9.65
CA ASN A 63 0.82 -6.01 10.00
C ASN A 63 0.87 -6.40 11.49
N ARG A 64 -0.21 -7.02 11.98
CA ARG A 64 -0.29 -7.60 13.32
C ARG A 64 0.10 -6.64 14.44
N LEU A 65 -0.18 -5.34 14.28
CA LEU A 65 0.09 -4.34 15.29
C LEU A 65 -0.98 -4.43 16.38
N ASN A 66 -0.54 -4.55 17.64
CA ASN A 66 -1.44 -4.56 18.78
C ASN A 66 -1.30 -3.24 19.53
N SER A 67 -2.42 -2.62 19.87
CA SER A 67 -2.45 -1.43 20.72
C SER A 67 -3.38 -1.64 21.91
N GLU A 68 -2.90 -1.30 23.10
CA GLU A 68 -3.75 -1.26 24.30
C GLU A 68 -4.43 0.11 24.39
N ALA A 69 -5.75 0.14 24.31
CA ALA A 69 -6.51 1.36 24.53
C ALA A 69 -6.75 1.55 26.04
N SER A 70 -6.10 2.54 26.64
CA SER A 70 -6.19 2.82 28.08
C SER A 70 -7.43 3.63 28.48
N ALA A 71 -8.12 4.25 27.51
CA ALA A 71 -9.31 5.08 27.73
C ALA A 71 -10.25 5.10 26.51
N GLY A 72 -11.47 5.61 26.70
CA GLY A 72 -12.51 5.73 25.66
C GLY A 72 -13.39 4.49 25.50
N GLU A 73 -14.18 4.44 24.43
CA GLU A 73 -15.14 3.36 24.16
C GLU A 73 -14.48 1.97 24.08
N ASN A 74 -13.21 1.94 23.65
CA ASN A 74 -12.39 0.73 23.56
C ASN A 74 -11.50 0.47 24.79
N ALA A 75 -11.71 1.18 25.91
CA ALA A 75 -10.87 1.06 27.09
C ALA A 75 -10.71 -0.40 27.56
N ARG A 76 -9.49 -0.77 27.92
CA ARG A 76 -9.08 -2.11 28.39
C ARG A 76 -9.22 -3.23 27.35
N ARG A 77 -9.40 -2.88 26.07
CA ARG A 77 -9.35 -3.83 24.96
C ARG A 77 -8.01 -3.74 24.23
N VAL A 78 -7.53 -4.89 23.77
CA VAL A 78 -6.45 -4.97 22.79
C VAL A 78 -7.08 -4.80 21.41
N LEU A 79 -6.61 -3.81 20.66
CA LEU A 79 -6.99 -3.63 19.26
C LEU A 79 -5.91 -4.27 18.39
N HIS A 80 -6.35 -5.12 17.47
CA HIS A 80 -5.51 -5.77 16.48
C HIS A 80 -5.66 -5.06 15.14
N HIS A 81 -4.55 -4.57 14.59
CA HIS A 81 -4.52 -3.83 13.35
C HIS A 81 -3.63 -4.54 12.33
N ASP A 82 -4.10 -4.63 11.09
CA ASP A 82 -3.32 -5.08 9.94
C ASP A 82 -3.17 -3.95 8.93
N HIS A 83 -2.11 -4.00 8.14
CA HIS A 83 -1.76 -3.06 7.08
C HIS A 83 -1.65 -1.59 7.54
N VAL A 84 -1.10 -1.36 8.73
CA VAL A 84 -0.91 -0.01 9.28
C VAL A 84 0.17 0.72 8.48
N VAL A 85 -0.19 1.79 7.79
CA VAL A 85 0.77 2.63 7.05
C VAL A 85 1.67 3.35 8.05
N ARG A 86 2.97 3.01 8.03
CA ARG A 86 4.00 3.66 8.84
C ARG A 86 4.58 4.87 8.13
N GLN A 87 4.80 4.78 6.82
CA GLN A 87 5.29 5.86 5.99
C GLN A 87 4.65 5.78 4.61
N LEU A 88 4.30 6.93 4.04
CA LEU A 88 3.82 7.07 2.66
C LEU A 88 4.82 7.95 1.90
N ALA A 89 5.21 7.52 0.71
CA ALA A 89 6.10 8.26 -0.16
C ALA A 89 5.51 8.37 -1.57
N GLY A 90 5.72 9.53 -2.20
CA GLY A 90 5.20 9.88 -3.52
C GLY A 90 4.47 11.24 -3.52
N PRO A 91 3.86 11.63 -4.65
CA PRO A 91 3.84 10.87 -5.90
C PRO A 91 5.22 10.78 -6.54
N PHE A 92 5.53 9.63 -7.12
CA PHE A 92 6.71 9.39 -7.96
C PHE A 92 6.32 9.41 -9.44
N ASP A 93 7.34 9.36 -10.31
CA ASP A 93 7.13 9.03 -11.71
C ASP A 93 6.36 7.68 -11.82
N PRO A 94 5.32 7.60 -12.67
CA PRO A 94 4.48 6.42 -12.73
C PRO A 94 5.19 5.16 -13.23
N HIS A 95 6.30 5.28 -13.96
CA HIS A 95 7.04 4.13 -14.50
C HIS A 95 7.98 3.49 -13.51
N HIS A 96 8.57 4.29 -12.63
CA HIS A 96 9.65 3.81 -11.78
C HIS A 96 9.77 4.64 -10.51
N ALA A 97 9.90 3.94 -9.38
CA ALA A 97 10.24 4.56 -8.12
C ALA A 97 11.34 3.77 -7.42
N ARG A 98 12.25 4.50 -6.79
CA ARG A 98 13.16 3.97 -5.76
C ARG A 98 12.96 4.74 -4.48
N GLN A 99 12.78 4.02 -3.39
CA GLN A 99 12.60 4.63 -2.09
C GLN A 99 13.36 3.86 -1.02
N ARG A 100 13.99 4.60 -0.11
CA ARG A 100 14.62 4.06 1.09
C ARG A 100 13.85 4.51 2.31
N PHE A 101 13.19 3.58 2.98
CA PHE A 101 12.57 3.83 4.27
C PHE A 101 13.54 3.57 5.41
N ARG A 102 13.59 4.47 6.39
CA ARG A 102 14.29 4.25 7.66
C ARG A 102 13.35 3.55 8.63
N LEU A 103 13.74 2.38 9.12
CA LEU A 103 12.93 1.61 10.07
C LEU A 103 13.15 2.14 11.49
N GLN A 104 12.07 2.37 12.23
CA GLN A 104 12.14 2.88 13.59
C GLN A 104 12.25 1.73 14.60
N LEU A 105 12.91 2.01 15.73
CA LEU A 105 12.96 1.07 16.84
C LEU A 105 11.55 0.80 17.36
N GLY A 106 11.21 -0.47 17.58
CA GLY A 106 9.89 -0.91 18.06
C GLY A 106 8.91 -1.32 16.95
N TRP A 107 9.25 -1.10 15.68
CA TRP A 107 8.50 -1.72 14.57
C TRP A 107 8.86 -3.20 14.46
N LYS A 108 7.85 -4.04 14.22
CA LYS A 108 8.03 -5.48 14.06
C LYS A 108 8.56 -5.75 12.66
N ALA A 109 9.88 -5.85 12.51
CA ALA A 109 10.53 -6.01 11.22
C ALA A 109 10.01 -7.21 10.40
N ALA A 110 9.57 -8.28 11.06
CA ALA A 110 8.97 -9.47 10.43
C ALA A 110 7.53 -9.25 9.93
N ASP A 111 6.87 -8.17 10.37
CA ASP A 111 5.51 -7.81 9.99
C ASP A 111 5.48 -6.62 9.02
N LEU A 112 6.65 -6.12 8.62
CA LEU A 112 6.76 -5.04 7.65
C LEU A 112 6.53 -5.54 6.22
N GLY A 113 6.04 -4.64 5.37
CA GLY A 113 5.88 -4.85 3.94
C GLY A 113 5.70 -3.53 3.23
N VAL A 114 5.63 -3.56 1.90
CA VAL A 114 5.36 -2.38 1.10
C VAL A 114 4.20 -2.62 0.16
N THR A 115 3.30 -1.65 0.09
CA THR A 115 2.27 -1.59 -0.93
C THR A 115 2.63 -0.49 -1.93
N ALA A 116 2.80 -0.88 -3.19
CA ALA A 116 2.89 0.05 -4.31
C ALA A 116 1.50 0.20 -4.94
N PHE A 117 1.10 1.42 -5.26
CA PHE A 117 -0.16 1.66 -5.95
C PHE A 117 -0.05 2.84 -6.91
N VAL A 118 -0.73 2.69 -8.05
CA VAL A 118 -0.79 3.70 -9.11
C VAL A 118 -2.21 4.25 -9.14
N LEU A 119 -2.34 5.57 -9.10
CA LEU A 119 -3.61 6.30 -9.17
C LEU A 119 -3.72 7.08 -10.47
N ASP A 120 -4.94 7.29 -10.98
CA ASP A 120 -5.23 8.29 -12.01
C ASP A 120 -5.30 9.71 -11.40
N ALA A 121 -5.44 10.75 -12.24
CA ALA A 121 -5.54 12.14 -11.81
C ALA A 121 -6.69 12.43 -10.82
N ARG A 122 -7.70 11.55 -10.76
CA ARG A 122 -8.88 11.68 -9.90
C ARG A 122 -8.77 10.85 -8.63
N GLY A 123 -7.64 10.15 -8.42
CA GLY A 123 -7.39 9.29 -7.28
C GLY A 123 -7.98 7.89 -7.40
N ALA A 124 -8.46 7.47 -8.57
CA ALA A 124 -8.91 6.10 -8.79
C ALA A 124 -7.70 5.16 -8.92
N THR A 125 -7.75 4.00 -8.26
CA THR A 125 -6.65 3.04 -8.33
C THR A 125 -6.61 2.35 -9.68
N LEU A 126 -5.48 2.47 -10.40
CA LEU A 126 -5.21 1.77 -11.65
C LEU A 126 -4.61 0.38 -11.42
N GLN A 127 -3.76 0.24 -10.40
CA GLN A 127 -3.18 -1.02 -9.96
C GLN A 127 -2.62 -0.87 -8.54
N ALA A 128 -2.62 -1.96 -7.77
CA ALA A 128 -1.92 -2.03 -6.49
C ALA A 128 -1.25 -3.40 -6.31
N LEU A 129 -0.08 -3.42 -5.68
CA LEU A 129 0.67 -4.62 -5.36
C LEU A 129 1.27 -4.48 -3.96
N ALA A 130 0.91 -5.40 -3.07
CA ALA A 130 1.50 -5.51 -1.74
C ALA A 130 2.49 -6.67 -1.71
N LEU A 131 3.67 -6.43 -1.12
CA LEU A 131 4.69 -7.44 -0.93
C LEU A 131 5.20 -7.37 0.52
N PRO A 132 5.02 -8.42 1.34
CA PRO A 132 5.66 -8.50 2.65
C PRO A 132 7.18 -8.46 2.53
N ALA A 133 7.86 -7.99 3.57
CA ALA A 133 9.31 -8.11 3.64
C ALA A 133 9.71 -9.58 3.67
N CYS A 134 10.72 -9.94 2.88
CA CYS A 134 11.36 -11.24 2.99
C CYS A 134 12.31 -11.21 4.20
N PRO A 135 12.13 -12.06 5.23
CA PRO A 135 13.02 -12.15 6.37
C PRO A 135 14.41 -12.68 5.99
#